data_AF-A0A5M4AIT5-F1
#
_entry.id   AF-A0A5M4AIT5-F1
#
_cell.length_a   1.000
_cell.length_b   1.000
_cell.length_c   1.000
_cell.angle_alpha   90.00
_cell.angle_beta   90.00
_cell.angle_gamma   90.00
#
_symmetry.space_group_name_H-M   'P 1'
#
loop_
_entity.id
_entity.type
_entity.pdbx_description
1 polymer ?
#
loop_
_entity_poly.entity_id
_entity_poly.type
_entity_poly.pdbx_seq_one_letter_code
_entity_poly.pdbx_strand_id
1 'polypeptide(L)'
;MVAFQAKAGTDEKNKIAGTWEYSAPTAPYPYTSGRIVLTEAENGLAGELVVNGNRLPASSVAFENDELVMEVEIEYNLVTVKFKLVDGSLVGEANSPDGPVEVKASRID
;
A
#
# COMPACT_ATOMS: atom_id res chain seq x y z
N MET A 1 -0.09 14.17 36.93
CA MET A 1 0.87 13.94 35.83
C MET A 1 0.07 13.40 34.66
N VAL A 2 -0.01 14.16 33.58
CA VAL A 2 -0.88 13.85 32.43
C VAL A 2 -0.22 12.73 31.63
N ALA A 3 -0.92 11.59 31.49
CA ALA A 3 -0.47 10.51 30.64
C ALA A 3 -0.46 11.00 29.18
N PHE A 4 0.70 10.91 28.52
CA PHE A 4 0.84 11.06 27.09
C PHE A 4 0.05 9.92 26.43
N GLN A 5 -1.18 10.21 26.02
CA GLN A 5 -1.88 9.39 25.04
C GLN A 5 -1.12 9.54 23.72
N ALA A 6 -0.44 8.50 23.28
CA ALA A 6 0.20 8.44 21.97
C ALA A 6 -0.90 8.44 20.88
N LYS A 7 -1.40 9.62 20.53
CA LYS A 7 -2.09 9.89 19.25
C LYS A 7 -1.05 9.98 18.13
N ALA A 8 -0.23 8.95 17.95
CA ALA A 8 0.68 8.89 16.79
C ALA A 8 -0.01 8.19 15.60
N GLY A 9 -0.99 7.32 15.85
CA GLY A 9 -1.61 6.49 14.82
C GLY A 9 -2.70 7.14 13.97
N THR A 10 -3.14 8.37 14.26
CA THR A 10 -4.26 9.02 13.52
C THR A 10 -3.77 9.99 12.45
N ASP A 11 -2.62 10.64 12.64
CA ASP A 11 -2.10 11.61 11.67
C ASP A 11 -1.38 10.92 10.50
N GLU A 12 -0.65 9.84 10.74
CA GLU A 12 0.09 9.11 9.69
C GLU A 12 -0.85 8.39 8.72
N LYS A 13 -1.93 7.79 9.24
CA LYS A 13 -2.96 7.15 8.39
C LYS A 13 -3.64 8.15 7.46
N ASN A 14 -3.92 9.36 7.93
CA ASN A 14 -4.52 10.41 7.10
C ASN A 14 -3.56 10.92 6.00
N LYS A 15 -2.24 10.83 6.20
CA LYS A 15 -1.27 11.19 5.15
C LYS A 15 -1.31 10.22 3.98
N ILE A 16 -1.53 8.93 4.26
CA ILE A 16 -1.44 7.86 3.26
C ILE A 16 -2.81 7.39 2.74
N ALA A 17 -3.89 7.57 3.52
CA ALA A 17 -5.24 7.23 3.10
C ALA A 17 -5.62 7.97 1.82
N GLY A 18 -6.37 7.29 0.95
CA GLY A 18 -6.75 7.80 -0.36
C GLY A 18 -6.45 6.80 -1.47
N THR A 19 -6.62 7.25 -2.71
CA THR A 19 -6.38 6.42 -3.89
C THR A 19 -5.06 6.79 -4.54
N TRP A 20 -4.26 5.78 -4.81
CA TRP A 20 -2.95 5.89 -5.43
C TRP A 20 -2.96 5.09 -6.74
N GLU A 21 -2.60 5.72 -7.85
CA GLU A 21 -2.38 5.00 -9.10
C GLU A 21 -0.95 4.47 -9.11
N TYR A 22 -0.80 3.15 -9.25
CA TYR A 22 0.51 2.50 -9.23
C TYR A 22 0.91 2.00 -10.63
N SER A 23 2.22 1.97 -10.85
CA SER A 23 2.86 1.41 -12.03
C SER A 23 4.02 0.52 -11.61
N ALA A 24 4.03 -0.69 -12.17
CA ALA A 24 4.99 -1.77 -11.93
C ALA A 24 5.38 -2.39 -13.28
N PRO A 25 6.21 -1.73 -14.11
CA PRO A 25 6.44 -2.13 -15.50
C PRO A 25 7.10 -3.51 -15.66
N THR A 26 7.76 -4.01 -14.61
CA THR A 26 8.40 -5.32 -14.58
C THR A 26 7.50 -6.42 -14.00
N ALA A 27 6.28 -6.08 -13.55
CA ALA A 27 5.30 -7.06 -13.09
C ALA A 27 4.71 -7.83 -14.28
N PRO A 28 4.29 -9.10 -14.09
CA PRO A 28 3.49 -9.81 -15.09
C PRO A 28 2.16 -9.10 -15.36
N TYR A 29 1.68 -9.12 -16.60
CA TYR A 29 0.31 -8.71 -16.91
C TYR A 29 -0.66 -9.64 -16.15
N PRO A 30 -1.72 -9.12 -15.49
CA PRO A 30 -2.27 -7.76 -15.55
C PRO A 30 -1.74 -6.76 -14.50
N TYR A 31 -0.78 -7.15 -13.68
CA TYR A 31 -0.34 -6.41 -12.50
C TYR A 31 0.62 -5.24 -12.80
N THR A 32 0.86 -4.92 -14.08
CA THR A 32 1.78 -3.85 -14.51
C THR A 32 1.35 -2.46 -14.08
N SER A 33 0.06 -2.28 -13.83
CA SER A 33 -0.53 -1.01 -13.39
C SER A 33 -1.87 -1.26 -12.73
N GLY A 34 -2.26 -0.37 -11.83
CA GLY A 34 -3.56 -0.42 -11.20
C GLY A 34 -3.72 0.69 -10.19
N ARG A 35 -4.59 0.49 -9.20
CA ARG A 35 -4.80 1.45 -8.12
C ARG A 35 -4.67 0.77 -6.77
N ILE A 36 -4.09 1.48 -5.82
CA ILE A 36 -4.07 1.10 -4.41
C ILE A 36 -5.06 2.03 -3.72
N VAL A 37 -6.07 1.45 -3.08
CA VAL A 37 -7.06 2.19 -2.32
C VAL A 37 -6.77 1.94 -0.85
N LEU A 38 -6.39 2.99 -0.12
CA LEU A 38 -6.12 2.94 1.30
C LEU A 38 -7.26 3.64 2.05
N THR A 39 -7.97 2.90 2.90
CA THR A 39 -9.11 3.39 3.67
C THR A 39 -8.84 3.26 5.16
N GLU A 40 -9.30 4.22 5.95
CA GLU A 40 -9.21 4.13 7.40
C GLU A 40 -10.17 3.04 7.90
N ALA A 41 -9.66 2.14 8.75
CA ALA A 41 -10.44 1.08 9.38
C ALA A 41 -10.40 1.24 10.90
N GLU A 42 -11.40 0.72 11.61
CA GLU A 42 -11.57 0.91 13.06
C GLU A 42 -10.29 0.63 13.88
N ASN A 43 -9.47 -0.32 13.45
CA ASN A 43 -8.24 -0.72 14.14
C ASN A 43 -6.94 -0.42 13.36
N GLY A 44 -6.98 0.35 12.28
CA GLY A 44 -5.83 0.34 11.36
C GLY A 44 -6.02 1.14 10.09
N LEU A 45 -5.37 0.65 9.05
CA LEU A 45 -5.53 1.04 7.67
C LEU A 45 -5.96 -0.23 6.92
N ALA A 46 -6.95 -0.14 6.06
CA ALA A 46 -7.28 -1.20 5.11
C ALA A 46 -6.74 -0.79 3.74
N GLY A 47 -6.28 -1.77 2.97
CA GLY A 47 -5.77 -1.55 1.62
C GLY A 47 -6.42 -2.51 0.65
N GLU A 48 -6.72 -2.02 -0.54
CA GLU A 48 -7.21 -2.83 -1.65
C GLU A 48 -6.40 -2.51 -2.89
N LEU A 49 -5.94 -3.54 -3.60
CA LEU A 49 -5.32 -3.41 -4.90
C LEU A 49 -6.38 -3.62 -5.99
N VAL A 50 -6.56 -2.62 -6.85
CA VAL A 50 -7.48 -2.66 -7.98
C VAL A 50 -6.70 -2.87 -9.26
N VAL A 51 -6.83 -4.06 -9.85
CA VAL A 51 -6.12 -4.46 -11.06
C VAL A 51 -7.13 -4.89 -12.11
N ASN A 52 -7.16 -4.22 -13.26
CA ASN A 52 -8.15 -4.47 -14.32
C ASN A 52 -9.61 -4.53 -13.82
N GLY A 53 -9.96 -3.74 -12.80
CA GLY A 53 -11.30 -3.70 -12.20
C GLY A 53 -11.56 -4.77 -11.13
N ASN A 54 -10.65 -5.72 -10.92
CA ASN A 54 -10.71 -6.66 -9.80
C ASN A 54 -10.12 -6.02 -8.55
N ARG A 55 -10.85 -6.10 -7.44
CA ARG A 55 -10.38 -5.66 -6.12
C ARG A 55 -9.78 -6.84 -5.38
N LEU A 56 -8.52 -6.72 -5.01
CA LEU A 56 -7.75 -7.67 -4.23
C LEU A 56 -7.52 -7.02 -2.86
N PRO A 57 -8.27 -7.42 -1.83
CA PRO A 57 -8.05 -6.89 -0.49
C PRO A 57 -6.68 -7.33 0.02
N ALA A 58 -5.96 -6.40 0.63
CA ALA A 58 -4.72 -6.71 1.33
C ALA A 58 -5.06 -7.49 2.62
N SER A 59 -4.33 -8.57 2.87
CA SER A 59 -4.44 -9.36 4.10
C SER A 59 -3.94 -8.57 5.32
N SER A 60 -2.94 -7.72 5.12
CA SER A 60 -2.35 -6.87 6.15
C SER A 60 -1.88 -5.56 5.53
N VAL A 61 -2.10 -4.46 6.26
CA VAL A 61 -1.60 -3.14 5.90
C VAL A 61 -1.11 -2.44 7.15
N ALA A 62 0.16 -2.04 7.12
CA ALA A 62 0.82 -1.29 8.17
C ALA A 62 1.48 -0.05 7.56
N PHE A 63 1.33 1.09 8.21
CA PHE A 63 2.02 2.32 7.84
C PHE A 63 2.68 2.89 9.09
N GLU A 64 4.00 2.89 9.11
CA GLU A 64 4.81 3.37 10.23
C GLU A 64 6.09 4.01 9.70
N ASN A 65 6.51 5.15 10.28
CA ASN A 65 7.76 5.85 9.92
C ASN A 65 7.87 6.18 8.41
N ASP A 66 6.78 6.61 7.79
CA ASP A 66 6.68 6.90 6.35
C ASP A 66 6.92 5.67 5.43
N GLU A 67 6.88 4.46 5.99
CA GLU A 67 6.93 3.19 5.26
C GLU A 67 5.57 2.48 5.30
N LEU A 68 5.00 2.22 4.13
CA LEU A 68 3.77 1.45 3.95
C LEU A 68 4.12 0.02 3.57
N VAL A 69 3.73 -0.93 4.39
CA VAL A 69 3.84 -2.36 4.10
C VAL A 69 2.44 -2.92 3.89
N MET A 70 2.24 -3.55 2.75
CA MET A 70 1.00 -4.23 2.40
C MET A 70 1.30 -5.67 2.01
N GLU A 71 0.42 -6.57 2.40
CA GLU A 71 0.46 -7.95 1.96
C GLU A 71 -0.80 -8.24 1.16
N VAL A 72 -0.65 -8.72 -0.07
CA VAL A 72 -1.76 -9.02 -0.98
C VAL A 72 -1.60 -10.44 -1.46
N GLU A 73 -2.66 -11.23 -1.37
CA GLU A 73 -2.67 -12.58 -1.91
C GLU A 73 -3.11 -12.54 -3.38
N ILE A 74 -2.19 -12.88 -4.28
CA ILE A 74 -2.40 -12.91 -5.72
C ILE A 74 -2.17 -14.33 -6.20
N GLU A 75 -3.22 -14.98 -6.72
CA GLU A 75 -3.14 -16.35 -7.24
C GLU A 75 -2.53 -17.35 -6.25
N TYR A 76 -2.95 -17.30 -4.98
CA TYR A 76 -2.42 -18.10 -3.85
C TYR A 76 -0.95 -17.80 -3.48
N ASN A 77 -0.37 -16.73 -4.02
CA ASN A 77 0.95 -16.26 -3.64
C ASN A 77 0.84 -14.99 -2.80
N LEU A 78 1.51 -14.99 -1.65
CA LEU A 78 1.62 -13.80 -0.82
C LEU A 78 2.63 -12.83 -1.45
N VAL A 79 2.14 -11.69 -1.91
CA VAL A 79 2.96 -10.61 -2.46
C VAL A 79 3.07 -9.52 -1.40
N THR A 80 4.28 -9.30 -0.90
CA THR A 80 4.54 -8.24 0.07
C THR A 80 5.04 -6.99 -0.64
N VAL A 81 4.25 -5.92 -0.58
CA VAL A 81 4.57 -4.63 -1.17
C VAL A 81 5.02 -3.67 -0.08
N LYS A 82 6.22 -3.11 -0.24
CA LYS A 82 6.78 -2.11 0.66
C LYS A 82 6.96 -0.82 -0.10
N PHE A 83 6.35 0.25 0.36
CA PHE A 83 6.51 1.59 -0.18
C PHE A 83 7.11 2.52 0.85
N LYS A 84 7.88 3.49 0.38
CA LYS A 84 8.31 4.65 1.15
C LYS A 84 7.62 5.88 0.58
N LEU A 85 7.07 6.71 1.45
CA LEU A 85 6.50 7.98 1.05
C LEU A 85 7.65 8.99 0.85
N VAL A 86 7.94 9.33 -0.40
CA VAL A 86 9.01 10.27 -0.78
C VAL A 86 8.39 11.39 -1.62
N ASP A 87 8.48 12.63 -1.14
CA ASP A 87 7.96 13.82 -1.84
C ASP A 87 6.50 13.71 -2.30
N GLY A 88 5.65 13.05 -1.50
CA GLY A 88 4.22 12.85 -1.80
C GLY A 88 3.93 11.75 -2.84
N SER A 89 4.94 10.98 -3.24
CA SER A 89 4.79 9.78 -4.05
C SER A 89 5.21 8.54 -3.26
N LEU A 90 4.58 7.42 -3.53
CA LEU A 90 4.96 6.13 -2.96
C LEU A 90 5.94 5.45 -3.90
N VAL A 91 7.14 5.15 -3.40
CA VAL A 91 8.18 4.45 -4.17
C VAL A 91 8.63 3.25 -3.37
N GLY A 92 8.64 2.08 -4.00
CA GLY A 92 9.14 0.90 -3.34
C GLY A 92 9.11 -0.34 -4.22
N GLU A 93 8.91 -1.49 -3.59
CA GLU A 93 9.06 -2.80 -4.22
C GLU A 93 7.97 -3.77 -3.78
N ALA A 94 7.44 -4.52 -4.73
CA ALA A 94 6.59 -5.69 -4.53
C ALA A 94 7.44 -6.95 -4.62
N ASN A 95 7.57 -7.68 -3.53
CA ASN A 95 8.23 -8.97 -3.50
C ASN A 95 7.24 -10.06 -3.91
N SER A 96 7.40 -10.59 -5.12
CA SER A 96 6.68 -11.76 -5.60
C SER A 96 7.59 -13.00 -5.62
N PRO A 97 7.04 -14.21 -5.79
CA PRO A 97 7.85 -15.42 -5.97
C PRO A 97 8.81 -15.37 -7.16
N ASP A 98 8.48 -14.58 -8.19
CA ASP A 98 9.31 -14.38 -9.38
C ASP A 98 10.45 -13.36 -9.16
N GLY A 99 10.42 -12.63 -8.05
CA GLY A 99 11.43 -11.67 -7.64
C GLY A 99 10.84 -10.31 -7.21
N PRO A 100 11.70 -9.40 -6.74
CA PRO A 100 11.28 -8.05 -6.42
C PRO A 100 10.95 -7.26 -7.70
N VAL A 101 9.81 -6.57 -7.66
CA VAL A 101 9.29 -5.73 -8.73
C VAL A 101 9.25 -4.29 -8.20
N GLU A 102 9.88 -3.35 -8.89
CA GLU A 102 9.77 -1.94 -8.52
C GLU A 102 8.34 -1.45 -8.78
N VAL A 103 7.77 -0.78 -7.78
CA VAL A 103 6.44 -0.19 -7.85
C VAL A 103 6.51 1.27 -7.45
N LYS A 104 5.90 2.12 -8.27
CA LYS A 104 5.73 3.55 -7.99
C LYS A 104 4.25 3.86 -7.99
N ALA A 105 3.78 4.60 -7.00
CA ALA A 105 2.39 5.05 -6.95
C ALA A 105 2.29 6.54 -6.66
N SER A 106 1.35 7.19 -7.33
CA SER A 106 1.08 8.62 -7.17
C SER A 106 -0.36 8.82 -6.73
N ARG A 107 -0.58 9.74 -5.79
CA ARG A 107 -1.93 10.04 -5.29
C ARG A 107 -2.76 10.67 -6.41
N ILE A 108 -3.98 10.20 -6.58
CA ILE A 108 -4.94 10.69 -7.59
C ILE A 108 -6.21 11.30 -6.98
N ASP A 109 -6.20 11.51 -5.67
CA ASP A 109 -7.23 12.17 -4.86
C ASP A 109 -6.68 13.49 -4.30
#